data_AF-A0A522UUN3-F1
#
_entry.id   AF-A0A522UUN3-F1
#
_cell.length_a   1.000
_cell.length_b   1.000
_cell.length_c   1.000
_cell.angle_alpha   90.00
_cell.angle_beta   90.00
_cell.angle_gamma   90.00
#
_symmetry.space_group_name_H-M   'P 1'
#
loop_
_entity.id
_entity.type
_entity.pdbx_description
1 polymer ?
#
loop_
_entity_poly.entity_id
_entity_poly.type
_entity_poly.pdbx_seq_one_letter_code
_entity_poly.pdbx_strand_id
1 'polypeptide(L)'
;MIKKIFRRIFENNRELILSEGRFFNDFIHLVFKERNSSEKWTDEELRLLRKHLKHLTAYIPGLIVFFLPGSMLLLPILAEAIDRRKHLRNAQKFEAFEQEQKRLKRLIDENITSIKL
;
A
#
# COMPACT_ATOMS: atom_id res chain seq x y z
N MET A 1 -6.65 10.29 26.80
CA MET A 1 -7.27 9.03 27.29
C MET A 1 -7.24 7.90 26.26
N ILE A 2 -7.65 8.14 25.01
CA ILE A 2 -7.74 7.12 23.94
C ILE A 2 -6.43 6.34 23.75
N LYS A 3 -5.27 7.00 23.74
CA LYS A 3 -3.95 6.34 23.60
C LYS A 3 -3.67 5.30 24.70
N LYS A 4 -4.09 5.54 25.95
CA LYS A 4 -3.93 4.58 27.06
C LYS A 4 -4.83 3.36 26.88
N ILE A 5 -6.06 3.58 26.38
CA ILE A 5 -7.02 2.51 26.09
C ILE A 5 -6.49 1.63 24.96
N PHE A 6 -6.07 2.23 23.84
CA PHE A 6 -5.46 1.50 22.72
C PHE A 6 -4.21 0.73 23.14
N ARG A 7 -3.31 1.36 23.91
CA ARG A 7 -2.10 0.68 24.41
C ARG A 7 -2.46 -0.54 25.25
N ARG A 8 -3.42 -0.42 26.17
CA ARG A 8 -3.89 -1.54 27.00
C ARG A 8 -4.51 -2.67 26.18
N ILE A 9 -5.35 -2.34 25.20
CA ILE A 9 -5.95 -3.34 24.31
C ILE A 9 -4.85 -4.05 23.50
N PHE A 10 -3.87 -3.31 23.00
CA PHE A 10 -2.76 -3.86 22.22
C PHE A 10 -1.86 -4.77 23.07
N GLU A 11 -1.52 -4.37 24.28
CA GLU A 11 -0.70 -5.15 25.22
C GLU A 11 -1.41 -6.45 25.63
N ASN A 12 -2.72 -6.38 25.94
CA ASN A 12 -3.50 -7.55 26.37
C ASN A 12 -3.77 -8.55 25.23
N ASN A 13 -3.78 -8.10 23.98
CA ASN A 13 -4.10 -8.93 22.80
C ASN A 13 -2.90 -9.10 21.86
N ARG A 14 -1.68 -8.83 22.33
CA ARG A 14 -0.48 -8.78 21.47
C ARG A 14 -0.30 -10.05 20.64
N GLU A 15 -0.43 -11.22 21.26
CA GLU A 15 -0.26 -12.50 20.57
C GLU A 15 -1.32 -12.71 19.48
N LEU A 16 -2.58 -12.36 19.77
CA LEU A 16 -3.67 -12.41 18.81
C LEU A 16 -3.42 -11.46 17.63
N ILE A 17 -3.00 -10.23 17.91
CA ILE A 17 -2.70 -9.22 16.88
C ILE A 17 -1.54 -9.68 15.99
N LEU A 18 -0.50 -10.28 16.58
CA LEU A 18 0.65 -10.80 15.83
C LEU A 18 0.27 -12.03 14.99
N SER A 19 -0.56 -12.93 15.52
CA SER A 19 -1.04 -14.08 14.75
C SER A 19 -1.93 -13.67 13.58
N GLU A 20 -2.82 -12.70 13.79
CA GLU A 20 -3.66 -12.16 12.73
C GLU A 20 -2.82 -11.40 11.70
N GLY A 21 -1.82 -10.64 12.12
CA GLY A 21 -0.90 -9.95 11.21
C GLY A 21 -0.16 -10.92 10.27
N ARG A 22 0.32 -12.06 10.79
CA ARG A 22 0.92 -13.11 9.97
C ARG A 22 -0.09 -13.73 9.01
N PHE A 23 -1.27 -14.07 9.50
CA PHE A 23 -2.36 -14.62 8.69
C PHE A 23 -2.72 -13.71 7.51
N PHE A 24 -2.83 -12.40 7.75
CA PHE A 24 -3.09 -11.42 6.71
C PHE A 24 -1.95 -11.27 5.72
N ASN A 25 -0.70 -11.32 6.18
CA ASN A 25 0.46 -11.22 5.29
C ASN A 25 0.51 -12.39 4.29
N ASP A 26 0.29 -13.61 4.77
CA ASP A 26 0.25 -14.81 3.93
C ASP A 26 -0.92 -14.77 2.95
N PHE A 27 -2.10 -14.33 3.41
CA PHE A 27 -3.27 -14.12 2.55
C PHE A 27 -2.98 -13.11 1.43
N ILE A 28 -2.40 -11.95 1.78
CA ILE A 28 -2.08 -10.89 0.82
C ILE A 28 -1.07 -11.38 -0.22
N HIS A 29 -0.05 -12.13 0.20
CA HIS A 29 0.90 -12.75 -0.71
C HIS A 29 0.20 -13.70 -1.71
N LEU A 30 -0.71 -14.53 -1.22
CA LEU A 30 -1.46 -15.49 -2.03
C LEU A 30 -2.39 -14.80 -3.05
N VAL A 31 -3.09 -13.74 -2.62
CA VAL A 31 -3.96 -12.92 -3.49
C VAL A 31 -3.16 -12.27 -4.62
N PHE A 32 -1.97 -11.74 -4.31
CA PHE A 32 -1.16 -11.05 -5.30
C PHE A 32 -0.32 -11.98 -6.19
N LYS A 33 -0.20 -13.28 -5.86
CA LYS A 33 0.55 -14.26 -6.65
C LYS A 33 0.15 -14.25 -8.13
N GLU A 34 -1.14 -14.37 -8.42
CA GLU A 34 -1.64 -14.43 -9.80
C GLU A 34 -1.32 -13.15 -10.59
N ARG A 35 -1.37 -11.99 -9.92
CA ARG A 35 -1.09 -10.69 -10.55
C ARG A 35 0.41 -10.41 -10.74
N ASN A 36 1.24 -10.87 -9.80
CA ASN A 36 2.66 -10.50 -9.77
C ASN A 36 3.58 -11.56 -10.39
N SER A 37 3.15 -12.83 -10.44
CA SER A 37 4.02 -13.96 -10.82
C SER A 37 3.58 -14.67 -12.11
N SER A 38 2.48 -14.27 -12.76
CA SER A 38 1.91 -14.91 -13.98
C SER A 38 1.52 -16.39 -13.83
N GLU A 39 1.77 -17.00 -12.67
CA GLU A 39 1.37 -18.35 -12.31
C GLU A 39 -0.08 -18.37 -11.83
N LYS A 40 -0.84 -19.36 -12.30
CA LYS A 40 -2.19 -19.63 -11.81
C LYS A 40 -2.15 -20.24 -10.41
N TRP A 41 -3.22 -20.03 -9.64
CA TRP A 41 -3.39 -20.74 -8.38
C TRP A 41 -3.53 -22.24 -8.60
N THR A 42 -2.84 -23.00 -7.76
CA THR A 42 -3.08 -24.44 -7.59
C THR A 42 -4.38 -24.67 -6.80
N ASP A 43 -4.94 -25.88 -6.88
CA ASP A 43 -6.16 -26.22 -6.15
C ASP A 43 -6.00 -26.09 -4.62
N GLU A 44 -4.80 -26.39 -4.10
CA GLU A 44 -4.50 -26.25 -2.67
C GLU A 44 -4.42 -24.78 -2.24
N GLU A 45 -3.83 -23.93 -3.08
CA GLU A 45 -3.83 -22.48 -2.87
C GLU A 45 -5.24 -21.91 -2.91
N LEU A 46 -6.09 -22.40 -3.81
CA LEU A 46 -7.48 -21.97 -3.90
C LEU A 46 -8.27 -22.35 -2.62
N ARG A 47 -8.03 -23.54 -2.07
CA ARG A 47 -8.60 -23.99 -0.79
C ARG A 47 -8.13 -23.11 0.37
N LEU A 48 -6.85 -22.78 0.40
CA LEU A 48 -6.27 -21.90 1.41
C LEU A 48 -6.88 -20.49 1.31
N LEU A 49 -7.01 -19.95 0.09
CA LEU A 49 -7.65 -18.66 -0.17
C LEU A 49 -9.10 -18.62 0.33
N ARG A 50 -9.89 -19.67 0.04
CA ARG A 50 -11.27 -19.79 0.55
C ARG A 50 -11.32 -19.82 2.08
N LYS A 51 -10.39 -20.53 2.73
CA LYS A 51 -10.27 -20.54 4.19
C LYS A 51 -9.97 -19.14 4.73
N HIS A 52 -9.06 -18.40 4.09
CA HIS A 52 -8.75 -17.03 4.47
C HIS A 52 -9.96 -16.10 4.32
N LEU A 53 -10.67 -16.18 3.20
CA LEU A 53 -11.87 -15.39 2.94
C LEU A 53 -12.97 -15.68 3.96
N LYS A 54 -13.18 -16.95 4.33
CA LYS A 54 -14.16 -17.35 5.35
C LYS A 54 -13.80 -16.85 6.75
N HIS A 55 -12.51 -16.74 7.08
CA HIS A 55 -12.09 -16.09 8.33
C HIS A 55 -12.38 -14.58 8.28
N LEU A 56 -12.11 -13.95 7.13
CA LEU A 56 -12.38 -12.53 6.89
C LEU A 56 -13.87 -12.18 7.02
N THR A 57 -14.79 -13.08 6.65
CA THR A 57 -16.23 -12.79 6.77
C THR A 57 -16.69 -12.63 8.22
N ALA A 58 -15.98 -13.18 9.20
CA ALA A 58 -16.28 -12.99 10.62
C ALA A 58 -16.14 -11.53 11.07
N TYR A 59 -15.37 -10.71 10.33
CA TYR A 59 -15.19 -9.28 10.62
C TYR A 59 -16.28 -8.39 10.00
N ILE A 60 -17.05 -8.91 9.02
CA ILE A 60 -18.09 -8.14 8.30
C ILE A 60 -19.15 -7.53 9.24
N PRO A 61 -19.67 -8.22 10.27
CA PRO A 61 -20.65 -7.63 11.18
C PRO A 61 -20.14 -6.38 11.90
N GLY A 62 -18.85 -6.34 12.25
CA GLY A 62 -18.23 -5.13 12.81
C GLY A 62 -18.02 -4.05 11.75
N LEU A 63 -17.70 -4.44 10.52
CA LEU A 63 -17.48 -3.53 9.41
C LEU A 63 -18.76 -2.86 8.91
N ILE A 64 -19.94 -3.47 9.10
CA ILE A 64 -21.23 -2.91 8.64
C ILE A 64 -21.52 -1.52 9.20
N VAL A 65 -20.99 -1.20 10.39
CA VAL A 65 -21.08 0.12 11.01
C VAL A 65 -20.40 1.19 10.15
N PHE A 66 -19.34 0.82 9.42
CA PHE A 66 -18.67 1.70 8.46
C PHE A 66 -19.39 1.81 7.12
N PHE A 67 -20.44 1.02 6.85
CA PHE A 67 -21.26 1.10 5.63
C PHE A 67 -22.56 1.91 5.82
N LEU A 68 -22.92 2.22 7.06
CA LEU A 68 -23.93 3.23 7.39
C LEU A 68 -23.52 4.61 6.81
N PRO A 69 -24.39 5.63 6.73
CA PRO A 69 -24.06 6.96 6.19
C PRO A 69 -22.79 7.62 6.78
N GLY A 70 -22.26 7.11 7.89
CA GLY A 70 -20.92 7.45 8.39
C GLY A 70 -19.74 7.05 7.48
N SER A 71 -19.94 6.21 6.46
CA SER A 71 -18.93 5.86 5.45
C SER A 71 -18.43 7.08 4.68
N MET A 72 -19.29 8.09 4.52
CA MET A 72 -18.97 9.34 3.85
C MET A 72 -17.87 10.13 4.58
N LEU A 73 -17.71 9.92 5.89
CA LEU A 73 -16.60 10.51 6.67
C LEU A 73 -15.26 9.82 6.39
N LEU A 74 -15.25 8.57 5.91
CA LEU A 74 -14.01 7.91 5.47
C LEU A 74 -13.51 8.41 4.12
N LEU A 75 -14.40 8.89 3.24
CA LEU A 75 -14.03 9.38 1.91
C LEU A 75 -12.94 10.46 1.92
N PRO A 76 -13.03 11.55 2.70
CA PRO A 76 -11.96 12.56 2.74
C PRO A 76 -10.65 11.99 3.29
N ILE A 77 -10.71 11.06 4.26
CA ILE A 77 -9.51 10.41 4.80
C ILE A 77 -8.84 9.54 3.73
N LEU A 78 -9.63 8.77 2.98
CA LEU A 78 -9.15 7.94 1.88
C LEU A 78 -8.61 8.78 0.73
N ALA A 79 -9.29 9.86 0.37
CA ALA A 79 -8.85 10.81 -0.65
C ALA A 79 -7.48 11.40 -0.29
N GLU A 80 -7.32 11.88 0.94
CA GLU A 80 -6.06 12.42 1.46
C GLU A 80 -4.94 11.37 1.46
N ALA A 81 -5.23 10.13 1.87
CA ALA A 81 -4.24 9.05 1.88
C ALA A 81 -3.75 8.67 0.47
N ILE A 82 -4.64 8.70 -0.52
CA ILE A 82 -4.31 8.45 -1.93
C ILE A 82 -3.52 9.63 -2.49
N ASP A 83 -3.94 10.86 -2.23
CA ASP A 83 -3.30 12.05 -2.79
C ASP A 83 -1.89 12.24 -2.23
N ARG A 84 -1.64 11.93 -0.95
CA ARG A 84 -0.28 11.88 -0.38
C ARG A 84 0.66 10.97 -1.14
N ARG A 85 0.21 9.77 -1.51
CA ARG A 85 1.04 8.83 -2.31
C ARG A 85 1.30 9.37 -3.72
N LYS A 86 0.30 10.02 -4.30
CA LYS A 86 0.41 10.64 -5.63
C LYS A 86 1.39 11.81 -5.63
N HIS A 87 1.35 12.65 -4.60
CA HIS A 87 2.30 13.76 -4.42
C HIS A 87 3.75 13.26 -4.31
N LEU A 88 4.00 12.22 -3.52
CA LEU A 88 5.35 11.63 -3.41
C LEU A 88 5.86 11.11 -4.76
N ARG A 89 5.03 10.40 -5.52
CA ARG A 89 5.40 9.89 -6.84
C ARG A 89 5.65 11.02 -7.86
N ASN A 90 4.88 12.09 -7.78
CA ASN A 90 5.04 13.23 -8.69
C ASN A 90 6.29 14.05 -8.37
N ALA A 91 6.62 14.21 -7.09
CA ALA A 91 7.86 14.85 -6.66
C ALA A 91 9.09 14.10 -7.21
N GLN A 92 9.11 12.77 -7.08
CA GLN A 92 10.19 11.93 -7.63
C GLN A 92 10.34 12.07 -9.16
N LYS A 93 9.22 12.11 -9.89
CA LYS A 93 9.25 12.32 -11.34
C LYS A 93 9.78 13.70 -11.73
N PHE A 94 9.40 14.73 -10.97
CA PHE A 94 9.85 16.10 -11.19
C PHE A 94 11.35 16.24 -10.94
N GLU A 95 11.85 15.68 -9.83
CA GLU A 95 13.30 15.64 -9.52
C GLU A 95 14.11 14.90 -10.60
N ALA A 96 13.62 13.75 -11.07
CA ALA A 96 14.26 13.00 -12.15
C ALA A 96 14.28 13.79 -13.46
N PHE A 97 13.20 14.52 -13.78
CA PHE A 97 13.14 15.38 -14.96
C PHE A 97 14.12 16.55 -14.84
N GLU A 98 14.20 17.23 -13.70
CA GLU A 98 15.16 18.31 -13.49
C GLU A 98 16.62 17.83 -13.61
N GLN A 99 16.93 16.64 -13.10
CA GLN A 99 18.26 16.05 -13.23
C GLN A 99 18.61 15.77 -14.69
N GLU A 100 17.66 15.24 -15.47
CA GLU A 100 17.88 14.98 -16.89
C GLU A 100 18.05 16.29 -17.67
N GLN A 101 17.27 17.33 -17.38
CA GLN A 101 17.47 18.65 -18.00
C GLN A 101 18.84 19.26 -17.68
N LYS A 102 19.29 19.16 -16.42
CA LYS A 102 20.65 19.61 -16.02
C LYS A 102 21.75 18.78 -16.68
N ARG A 103 21.52 17.48 -16.91
CA ARG A 103 22.45 16.61 -17.63
C ARG A 103 22.55 17.03 -19.09
N LEU A 104 21.42 17.20 -19.78
CA LEU A 104 21.39 17.61 -21.18
C LEU A 104 22.06 18.98 -21.38
N LYS A 105 21.82 19.93 -20.47
CA LYS A 105 22.46 21.23 -20.51
C LYS A 105 23.99 21.15 -20.39
N ARG A 106 24.51 20.32 -19.48
CA ARG A 106 25.95 20.05 -19.37
C ARG A 106 26.54 19.46 -20.65
N LEU A 107 25.85 18.49 -21.26
CA LEU A 107 26.31 17.87 -22.51
C LEU A 107 26.38 18.89 -23.67
N ILE A 108 25.40 19.80 -23.74
CA ILE A 108 25.40 20.88 -24.74
C ILE A 108 26.55 21.85 -24.48
N ASP A 109 26.77 22.28 -23.24
CA ASP A 109 27.84 23.21 -22.89
C ASP A 109 29.24 22.60 -23.12
N GLU A 110 29.44 21.32 -22.81
CA GLU A 110 30.68 20.56 -23.09
C GLU A 110 30.93 20.44 -24.61
N ASN A 111 29.90 20.15 -25.39
CA ASN A 111 30.01 20.03 -26.84
C ASN A 111 30.29 21.39 -27.52
N ILE A 112 29.63 22.47 -27.08
CA ILE A 112 29.89 23.83 -27.58
C ILE A 112 31.34 24.27 -27.26
N THR A 113 31.86 23.87 -26.10
CA THR A 113 33.25 24.15 -25.71
C THR A 113 34.24 23.38 -26.59
N SER A 114 33.91 22.15 -26.98
CA SER A 114 34.75 21.30 -27.84
C SER A 114 34.77 21.74 -29.32
N ILE A 115 33.74 22.45 -29.79
CA ILE A 115 33.65 23.00 -31.16
C ILE A 115 34.37 24.36 -31.28
N LYS A 116 34.61 25.05 -30.17
CA LYS A 116 35.29 26.36 -30.13
C LYS A 116 36.82 26.30 -29.97
N LEU A 117 37.39 25.09 -29.84
CA LEU A 117 38.82 24.80 -29.85
C LEU A 117 39.25 24.33 -31.24
#